data_AF-A0A067XNQ5-F1
#
_entry.id   AF-A0A067XNQ5-F1
#
_cell.length_a   1.000
_cell.length_b   1.000
_cell.length_c   1.000
_cell.angle_alpha   90.00
_cell.angle_beta   90.00
_cell.angle_gamma   90.00
#
_symmetry.space_group_name_H-M   'P 1'
#
loop_
_entity.id
_entity.type
_entity.pdbx_description
1 polymer ?
#
loop_
_entity_poly.entity_id
_entity_poly.type
_entity_poly.pdbx_seq_one_letter_code
_entity_poly.pdbx_strand_id
1 'polypeptide(L)'
;VVATIVPEEDMPYLADGTPVDICLNPLGVPSRMNVGQVLETHLGVAAKALGFKVATPIFDGIKEDVIWDFMSEAKKVDGVNLVGGGEGGKARPRRPDEPEGQGYTWIGDGKDGTTGGKSTLYDGRTGEAFHNPVVVGMIYILKLGHLVADKIHARAVGPYSLVTQQPLGGKAQYGGQRFGE
;
A
#
# COMPACT_ATOMS: atom_id res chain seq x y z
N VAL A 1 -6.41 4.96 10.09
CA VAL A 1 -6.88 4.00 11.13
C VAL A 1 -6.99 2.67 10.44
N VAL A 2 -6.49 1.60 11.06
CA VAL A 2 -6.69 0.24 10.53
C VAL A 2 -8.11 -0.18 10.89
N ALA A 3 -8.92 -0.51 9.88
CA ALA A 3 -10.34 -0.84 10.09
C ALA A 3 -10.52 -2.33 10.45
N THR A 4 -9.87 -3.21 9.68
CA THR A 4 -9.99 -4.67 9.82
C THR A 4 -8.64 -5.30 9.53
N ILE A 5 -8.31 -6.36 10.27
CA ILE A 5 -7.20 -7.26 9.96
C ILE A 5 -7.84 -8.55 9.50
N VAL A 6 -7.50 -9.00 8.30
CA VAL A 6 -8.02 -10.24 7.71
C VAL A 6 -6.87 -11.25 7.59
N PRO A 7 -7.18 -12.56 7.59
CA PRO A 7 -6.20 -13.60 7.27
C PRO A 7 -5.63 -13.45 5.86
N GLU A 8 -4.47 -14.05 5.60
CA GLU A 8 -3.78 -13.98 4.31
C GLU A 8 -4.60 -14.64 3.19
N GLU A 9 -5.30 -15.73 3.50
CA GLU A 9 -6.17 -16.46 2.57
C GLU A 9 -7.39 -15.64 2.11
N ASP A 10 -7.81 -14.65 2.89
CA ASP A 10 -8.94 -13.77 2.56
C ASP A 10 -8.51 -12.55 1.73
N MET A 11 -7.20 -12.30 1.62
CA MET A 11 -6.69 -11.13 0.92
C MET A 11 -6.75 -11.31 -0.60
N PRO A 12 -7.00 -10.23 -1.35
CA PRO A 12 -6.81 -10.25 -2.78
C PRO A 12 -5.40 -10.68 -3.15
N TYR A 13 -5.27 -11.54 -4.15
CA TYR A 13 -3.97 -12.04 -4.60
C TYR A 13 -3.78 -11.82 -6.10
N LEU A 14 -2.51 -11.78 -6.50
CA LEU A 14 -2.07 -11.60 -7.87
C LEU A 14 -2.07 -12.93 -8.64
N ALA A 15 -1.94 -12.88 -9.96
CA ALA A 15 -1.88 -14.10 -10.79
C ALA A 15 -0.71 -15.05 -10.42
N ASP A 16 0.34 -14.51 -9.81
CA ASP A 16 1.49 -15.27 -9.30
C ASP A 16 1.22 -15.96 -7.94
N GLY A 17 0.03 -15.74 -7.35
CA GLY A 17 -0.36 -16.27 -6.04
C GLY A 17 0.05 -15.39 -4.86
N THR A 18 0.74 -14.27 -5.10
CA THR A 18 1.18 -13.36 -4.02
C THR A 18 -0.02 -12.56 -3.50
N PRO A 19 -0.36 -12.64 -2.21
CA PRO A 19 -1.39 -11.81 -1.61
C PRO A 19 -0.91 -10.37 -1.44
N VAL A 20 -1.86 -9.43 -1.43
CA VAL A 20 -1.56 -8.02 -1.12
C VAL A 20 -1.50 -7.80 0.39
N ASP A 21 -0.68 -6.86 0.84
CA ASP A 21 -0.54 -6.55 2.28
C ASP A 21 -1.62 -5.58 2.78
N ILE A 22 -1.96 -4.56 1.99
CA ILE A 22 -2.84 -3.45 2.39
C ILE A 22 -3.76 -3.04 1.23
N CYS A 23 -5.05 -3.00 1.49
CA CYS A 23 -6.06 -2.46 0.56
C CYS A 23 -6.40 -1.00 0.90
N LEU A 24 -6.12 -0.08 -0.03
CA LEU A 24 -6.43 1.34 0.11
C LEU A 24 -7.66 1.71 -0.73
N ASN A 25 -8.60 2.47 -0.14
CA ASN A 25 -9.79 2.93 -0.84
C ASN A 25 -9.45 4.05 -1.85
N PRO A 26 -9.76 3.88 -3.15
CA PRO A 26 -9.41 4.87 -4.18
C PRO A 26 -10.15 6.20 -4.04
N LEU A 27 -11.30 6.26 -3.36
CA LEU A 27 -12.09 7.50 -3.22
C LEU A 27 -11.33 8.62 -2.49
N GLY A 28 -10.33 8.26 -1.68
CA GLY A 28 -9.50 9.21 -0.95
C GLY A 28 -8.51 9.99 -1.82
N VAL A 29 -8.20 9.50 -3.04
CA VAL A 29 -7.16 10.10 -3.88
C VAL A 29 -7.68 11.29 -4.70
N PRO A 30 -8.78 11.18 -5.47
CA PRO A 30 -9.29 12.30 -6.27
C PRO A 30 -9.75 13.47 -5.40
N SER A 31 -10.42 13.17 -4.28
CA SER A 31 -10.97 14.19 -3.38
C SER A 31 -9.91 15.02 -2.67
N ARG A 32 -8.70 14.47 -2.48
CA ARG A 32 -7.57 15.14 -1.81
C ARG A 32 -6.50 15.65 -2.78
N MET A 33 -6.67 15.43 -4.08
CA MET A 33 -5.74 15.82 -5.14
C MET A 33 -4.30 15.34 -4.90
N ASN A 34 -4.11 14.20 -4.23
CA ASN A 34 -2.79 13.66 -3.86
C ASN A 34 -2.33 12.55 -4.82
N VAL A 35 -2.29 12.87 -6.11
CA VAL A 35 -1.92 11.96 -7.21
C VAL A 35 -0.51 11.36 -7.02
N GLY A 36 0.38 12.04 -6.29
CA GLY A 36 1.72 11.54 -5.98
C GLY A 36 1.73 10.15 -5.33
N GLN A 37 0.70 9.77 -4.58
CA GLN A 37 0.58 8.42 -3.99
C GLN A 37 0.48 7.33 -5.07
N VAL A 38 -0.20 7.63 -6.16
CA VAL A 38 -0.37 6.72 -7.29
C VAL A 38 0.94 6.60 -8.06
N LEU A 39 1.64 7.72 -8.28
CA LEU A 39 2.96 7.73 -8.93
C LEU A 39 4.02 6.98 -8.10
N GLU A 40 4.01 7.14 -6.78
CA GLU A 40 4.84 6.38 -5.85
C GLU A 40 4.58 4.88 -5.98
N THR A 41 3.31 4.49 -6.03
CA THR A 41 2.89 3.08 -6.14
C THR A 41 3.45 2.43 -7.42
N HIS A 42 3.36 3.12 -8.56
CA HIS A 42 3.92 2.63 -9.83
C HIS A 42 5.45 2.56 -9.80
N LEU A 43 6.10 3.64 -9.38
CA LEU A 43 7.55 3.71 -9.32
C LEU A 43 8.13 2.67 -8.34
N GLY A 44 7.46 2.44 -7.22
CA GLY A 44 7.87 1.46 -6.21
C GLY A 44 7.87 0.03 -6.73
N VAL A 45 6.92 -0.32 -7.61
CA VAL A 45 6.90 -1.63 -8.28
C VAL A 45 8.08 -1.77 -9.22
N ALA A 46 8.29 -0.78 -10.09
CA ALA A 46 9.42 -0.80 -11.02
C ALA A 46 10.76 -0.87 -10.29
N ALA A 47 10.90 -0.11 -9.20
CA ALA A 47 12.09 -0.09 -8.35
C ALA A 47 12.38 -1.45 -7.72
N LYS A 48 11.36 -2.16 -7.19
CA LYS A 48 11.56 -3.50 -6.61
C LYS A 48 11.81 -4.57 -7.69
N ALA A 49 11.21 -4.45 -8.87
CA ALA A 49 11.46 -5.37 -9.97
C ALA A 49 12.88 -5.25 -10.53
N LEU A 50 13.38 -4.02 -10.68
CA LEU A 50 14.70 -3.72 -11.22
C LEU A 50 15.80 -3.72 -10.14
N GLY A 51 15.44 -3.78 -8.86
CA GLY A 51 16.36 -3.93 -7.72
C GLY A 51 17.08 -2.64 -7.31
N PHE A 52 16.47 -1.48 -7.52
CA PHE A 52 17.06 -0.19 -7.12
C PHE A 52 16.18 0.57 -6.11
N LYS A 53 16.80 1.49 -5.36
CA LYS A 53 16.10 2.42 -4.47
C LYS A 53 16.06 3.79 -5.17
N VAL A 54 14.94 4.50 -5.05
CA VAL A 54 14.75 5.79 -5.72
C VAL A 54 14.70 6.91 -4.70
N ALA A 55 15.42 7.99 -4.96
CA ALA A 55 15.29 9.25 -4.25
C ALA A 55 14.87 10.32 -5.27
N THR A 56 13.64 10.82 -5.15
CA THR A 56 13.13 11.89 -6.01
C THR A 56 13.21 13.23 -5.26
N PRO A 57 13.98 14.21 -5.77
CA PRO A 57 13.93 15.58 -5.26
C PRO A 57 12.53 16.17 -5.38
N ILE A 58 12.16 17.06 -4.45
CA ILE A 58 10.79 17.58 -4.29
C ILE A 58 10.30 18.37 -5.52
N PHE A 59 11.21 18.96 -6.29
CA PHE A 59 10.88 19.79 -7.47
C PHE A 59 11.63 19.41 -8.75
N ASP A 60 12.54 18.43 -8.67
CA ASP A 60 13.29 17.89 -9.80
C ASP A 60 13.17 16.36 -9.80
N GLY A 61 11.91 15.93 -9.73
CA GLY A 61 11.54 14.52 -9.65
C GLY A 61 11.59 13.82 -11.00
N ILE A 62 11.32 12.52 -10.97
CA ILE A 62 11.22 11.71 -12.18
C ILE A 62 9.94 12.10 -12.93
N LYS A 63 10.08 12.36 -14.24
CA LYS A 63 8.95 12.63 -15.14
C LYS A 63 8.11 11.36 -15.34
N GLU A 64 6.82 11.55 -15.56
CA GLU A 64 5.87 10.45 -15.73
C GLU A 64 6.29 9.48 -16.86
N ASP A 65 6.77 10.00 -17.99
CA ASP A 65 7.22 9.19 -19.13
C ASP A 65 8.30 8.17 -18.72
N VAL A 66 9.24 8.59 -17.88
CA VAL A 66 10.34 7.75 -17.39
C VAL A 66 9.83 6.68 -16.42
N ILE A 67 8.76 6.95 -15.66
CA ILE A 67 8.12 5.94 -14.81
C ILE A 67 7.50 4.85 -15.68
N TRP A 68 6.84 5.23 -16.78
CA TRP A 68 6.28 4.28 -17.73
C TRP A 68 7.35 3.45 -18.46
N ASP A 69 8.51 4.05 -18.75
CA ASP A 69 9.67 3.34 -19.29
C ASP A 69 10.18 2.28 -18.29
N PHE A 70 10.38 2.66 -17.02
CA PHE A 70 10.79 1.71 -15.98
C PHE A 70 9.78 0.60 -15.73
N MET A 71 8.48 0.91 -15.80
CA MET A 71 7.41 -0.11 -15.72
C MET A 71 7.45 -1.08 -16.90
N SER A 72 7.77 -0.57 -18.11
CA SER A 72 7.91 -1.40 -19.32
C SER A 72 9.17 -2.27 -19.28
N GLU A 73 10.25 -1.78 -18.67
CA GLU A 73 11.46 -2.57 -18.40
C GLU A 73 11.21 -3.64 -17.32
N ALA A 74 10.52 -3.27 -16.24
CA ALA A 74 10.15 -4.20 -15.17
C ALA A 74 9.32 -5.39 -15.68
N LYS A 75 8.43 -5.18 -16.66
CA LYS A 75 7.66 -6.27 -17.30
C LYS A 75 8.54 -7.31 -18.00
N LYS A 76 9.74 -6.94 -18.47
CA LYS A 76 10.66 -7.83 -19.20
C LYS A 76 11.53 -8.68 -18.28
N VAL A 77 11.51 -8.40 -16.98
CA VAL A 77 12.33 -9.06 -15.98
C VAL A 77 11.49 -10.13 -15.30
N ASP A 78 11.91 -11.39 -15.45
CA ASP A 78 11.24 -12.53 -14.83
C ASP A 78 11.87 -12.91 -13.50
N GLY A 79 11.01 -13.17 -12.50
CA GLY A 79 11.28 -13.79 -11.20
C GLY A 79 12.72 -13.88 -10.72
N VAL A 80 13.06 -12.99 -9.77
CA VAL A 80 14.08 -13.13 -8.71
C VAL A 80 15.08 -14.29 -8.89
N ASN A 81 16.04 -14.13 -9.80
CA ASN A 81 17.35 -14.74 -9.61
C ASN A 81 18.35 -13.61 -9.42
N LEU A 82 18.43 -13.14 -8.17
CA LEU A 82 19.60 -12.44 -7.66
C LEU A 82 20.80 -13.37 -7.87
N VAL A 83 21.63 -13.13 -8.88
CA VAL A 83 22.93 -13.79 -8.95
C VAL A 83 23.78 -13.18 -7.84
N GLY A 84 23.95 -13.92 -6.75
CA GLY A 84 24.72 -13.51 -5.57
C GLY A 84 23.87 -12.79 -4.53
N GLY A 85 23.71 -13.39 -3.36
CA GLY A 85 23.08 -12.75 -2.21
C GLY A 85 23.79 -11.45 -1.85
N GLY A 86 23.06 -10.33 -1.87
CA GLY A 86 23.54 -9.02 -1.48
C GLY A 86 22.68 -7.89 -2.07
N GLU A 87 22.48 -6.82 -1.29
CA GLU A 87 21.87 -5.57 -1.75
C GLU A 87 22.61 -5.07 -3.01
N GLY A 88 21.98 -5.17 -4.19
CA GLY A 88 22.51 -4.62 -5.44
C GLY A 88 22.58 -5.56 -6.65
N GLY A 89 22.06 -6.78 -6.58
CA GLY A 89 22.01 -7.68 -7.74
C GLY A 89 21.05 -7.17 -8.82
N LYS A 90 21.58 -6.81 -10.01
CA LYS A 90 20.77 -6.48 -11.19
C LYS A 90 20.05 -7.73 -11.68
N ALA A 91 18.75 -7.60 -11.94
CA ALA A 91 17.95 -8.69 -12.49
C ALA A 91 18.36 -8.98 -13.95
N ARG A 92 18.51 -10.26 -14.30
CA ARG A 92 18.89 -10.69 -15.66
C ARG A 92 17.72 -10.45 -16.63
N PRO A 93 17.95 -9.95 -17.86
CA PRO A 93 16.91 -9.89 -18.88
C PRO A 93 16.52 -11.31 -19.32
N ARG A 94 15.22 -11.54 -19.53
CA ARG A 94 14.67 -12.84 -19.97
C ARG A 94 15.13 -13.18 -21.40
N ARG A 95 15.49 -14.45 -21.64
CA ARG A 95 15.70 -14.98 -23.00
C ARG A 95 14.37 -15.45 -23.59
N PRO A 96 14.14 -15.36 -24.91
CA PRO A 96 12.84 -15.68 -25.52
C PRO A 96 12.32 -17.11 -25.29
N ASP A 97 13.19 -18.02 -24.86
CA ASP A 97 13.00 -19.46 -24.70
C ASP A 97 12.77 -19.94 -23.26
N GLU A 98 12.90 -19.07 -22.25
CA GLU A 98 12.62 -19.43 -20.84
C GLU A 98 11.11 -19.35 -20.52
N PRO A 99 10.52 -20.30 -19.77
CA PRO A 99 9.12 -20.25 -19.32
C PRO A 99 8.88 -19.06 -18.37
N GLU A 100 7.64 -18.57 -18.30
CA GLU A 100 7.28 -17.43 -17.44
C GLU A 100 7.58 -17.75 -15.97
N GLY A 101 8.41 -16.91 -15.35
CA GLY A 101 8.79 -17.01 -13.94
C GLY A 101 7.72 -16.45 -13.02
N GLN A 102 7.88 -16.70 -11.71
CA GLN A 102 6.95 -16.30 -10.65
C GLN A 102 6.99 -14.81 -10.28
N GLY A 103 7.56 -13.91 -11.07
CA GLY A 103 7.77 -12.51 -10.65
C GLY A 103 7.22 -11.48 -11.63
N TYR A 104 6.58 -10.41 -11.11
CA TYR A 104 6.16 -9.18 -11.79
C TYR A 104 5.46 -9.29 -13.16
N THR A 105 5.12 -10.49 -13.61
CA THR A 105 4.40 -10.79 -14.85
C THR A 105 3.04 -10.11 -14.88
N TRP A 106 2.47 -9.83 -13.72
CA TRP A 106 1.22 -9.08 -13.54
C TRP A 106 1.30 -7.59 -13.93
N ILE A 107 2.50 -7.02 -14.13
CA ILE A 107 2.66 -5.61 -14.50
C ILE A 107 2.12 -5.38 -15.91
N GLY A 108 1.04 -4.61 -16.02
CA GLY A 108 0.53 -4.12 -17.30
C GLY A 108 -0.37 -5.11 -18.04
N ASP A 109 -1.05 -6.00 -17.32
CA ASP A 109 -2.10 -6.85 -17.88
C ASP A 109 -3.48 -6.25 -17.55
N GLY A 110 -3.65 -4.99 -17.96
CA GLY A 110 -4.99 -4.54 -18.36
C GLY A 110 -5.37 -5.34 -19.61
N LYS A 111 -6.65 -5.72 -19.75
CA LYS A 111 -7.19 -6.47 -20.91
C LYS A 111 -6.84 -5.89 -22.30
N ASP A 112 -6.23 -4.70 -22.34
CA ASP A 112 -5.88 -3.92 -23.53
C ASP A 112 -4.38 -3.94 -23.89
N GLY A 113 -3.52 -4.69 -23.18
CA GLY A 113 -2.08 -4.79 -23.50
C GLY A 113 -1.28 -3.49 -23.33
N THR A 114 -1.85 -2.49 -22.66
CA THR A 114 -1.19 -1.22 -22.35
C THR A 114 -0.45 -1.32 -21.01
N THR A 115 0.71 -0.66 -20.90
CA THR A 115 1.50 -0.46 -19.67
C THR A 115 0.71 0.40 -18.68
N GLY A 116 -0.45 -0.06 -18.21
CA GLY A 116 -1.41 0.77 -17.47
C GLY A 116 -1.18 0.81 -15.96
N GLY A 117 -0.12 0.18 -15.45
CA GLY A 117 0.16 0.11 -14.01
C GLY A 117 -0.92 -0.61 -13.19
N LYS A 118 -1.80 -1.35 -13.86
CA LYS A 118 -2.90 -2.11 -13.29
C LYS A 118 -2.70 -3.59 -13.58
N SER A 119 -3.33 -4.40 -12.74
CA SER A 119 -3.23 -5.86 -12.76
C SER A 119 -4.57 -6.48 -12.46
N THR A 120 -4.75 -7.70 -12.97
CA THR A 120 -5.89 -8.53 -12.58
C THR A 120 -5.61 -9.10 -11.20
N LEU A 121 -6.49 -8.80 -10.25
CA LEU A 121 -6.50 -9.40 -8.92
C LEU A 121 -7.58 -10.48 -8.88
N TYR A 122 -7.39 -11.43 -7.96
CA TYR A 122 -8.35 -12.47 -7.63
C TYR A 122 -8.80 -12.28 -6.19
N ASP A 123 -10.07 -12.55 -5.91
CA ASP A 123 -10.62 -12.53 -4.56
C ASP A 123 -10.17 -13.79 -3.80
N GLY A 124 -9.51 -13.62 -2.64
CA GLY A 124 -9.01 -14.72 -1.81
C GLY A 124 -10.12 -15.66 -1.32
N ARG A 125 -11.34 -15.15 -1.15
CA ARG A 125 -12.47 -15.94 -0.62
C ARG A 125 -13.17 -16.80 -1.65
N THR A 126 -13.28 -16.29 -2.87
CA THR A 126 -14.06 -16.92 -3.95
C THR A 126 -13.18 -17.51 -5.05
N GLY A 127 -11.94 -17.03 -5.19
CA GLY A 127 -11.03 -17.35 -6.29
C GLY A 127 -11.41 -16.68 -7.62
N GLU A 128 -12.47 -15.87 -7.66
CA GLU A 128 -12.91 -15.19 -8.87
C GLU A 128 -12.04 -13.96 -9.16
N ALA A 129 -11.77 -13.71 -10.44
CA ALA A 129 -11.07 -12.50 -10.87
C ALA A 129 -11.97 -11.27 -10.71
N PHE A 130 -11.41 -10.15 -10.25
CA PHE A 130 -12.15 -8.88 -10.25
C PHE A 130 -12.51 -8.47 -11.69
N HIS A 131 -13.71 -7.92 -11.85
CA HIS A 131 -14.20 -7.49 -13.17
C HIS A 131 -13.28 -6.45 -13.84
N ASN A 132 -12.76 -5.52 -13.03
CA ASN A 132 -11.91 -4.42 -13.47
C ASN A 132 -10.48 -4.60 -12.94
N PRO A 133 -9.46 -4.24 -13.74
CA PRO A 133 -8.08 -4.29 -13.29
C PRO A 133 -7.82 -3.21 -12.22
N VAL A 134 -7.02 -3.55 -11.22
CA VAL A 134 -6.75 -2.74 -10.03
C VAL A 134 -5.29 -2.29 -10.03
N VAL A 135 -5.02 -1.08 -9.54
CA VAL A 135 -3.65 -0.60 -9.34
C VAL A 135 -3.04 -1.34 -8.15
N VAL A 136 -1.96 -2.07 -8.39
CA VAL A 136 -1.20 -2.77 -7.35
C VAL A 136 0.21 -2.22 -7.38
N GLY A 137 0.77 -1.95 -6.20
CA GLY A 137 2.16 -1.62 -6.12
C GLY A 137 2.69 -1.36 -4.74
N MET A 138 3.77 -0.58 -4.67
CA MET A 138 4.54 -0.43 -3.43
C MET A 138 4.49 1.01 -2.97
N ILE A 139 4.00 1.19 -1.75
CA ILE A 139 3.84 2.47 -1.12
C ILE A 139 4.52 2.44 0.24
N TYR A 140 5.17 3.53 0.61
CA TYR A 140 5.77 3.65 1.92
C TYR A 140 4.73 4.16 2.93
N ILE A 141 4.42 3.34 3.94
CA ILE A 141 3.42 3.66 4.96
C ILE A 141 4.08 3.72 6.34
N LEU A 142 3.81 4.81 7.06
CA LEU A 142 4.29 5.02 8.43
C LEU A 142 3.21 4.71 9.47
N LYS A 143 3.63 4.15 10.60
CA LYS A 143 2.81 4.02 11.80
C LYS A 143 2.99 5.26 12.68
N LEU A 144 1.91 6.02 12.89
CA LEU A 144 1.92 7.17 13.79
C LEU A 144 1.83 6.73 15.26
N GLY A 145 2.39 7.53 16.18
CA GLY A 145 2.31 7.33 17.65
C GLY A 145 0.92 7.51 18.26
N HIS A 146 -0.13 7.59 17.44
CA HIS A 146 -1.51 7.77 17.87
C HIS A 146 -2.22 6.43 18.03
N LEU A 147 -1.87 5.68 19.07
CA LEU A 147 -2.46 4.38 19.34
C LEU A 147 -3.82 4.51 20.04
N VAL A 148 -4.72 3.57 19.73
CA VAL A 148 -6.05 3.51 20.34
C VAL A 148 -5.95 3.22 21.84
N ALA A 149 -4.96 2.42 22.26
CA ALA A 149 -4.71 2.10 23.68
C ALA A 149 -4.55 3.38 24.54
N ASP A 150 -3.89 4.40 24.00
CA ASP A 150 -3.68 5.66 24.71
C ASP A 150 -4.93 6.54 24.73
N LYS A 151 -5.88 6.30 23.82
CA LYS A 151 -7.05 7.16 23.60
C LYS A 151 -8.35 6.61 24.17
N ILE A 152 -8.49 5.28 24.36
CA ILE A 152 -9.69 4.72 24.99
C ILE A 152 -9.77 5.23 26.44
N HIS A 153 -10.93 5.80 26.77
CA HIS A 153 -11.27 6.27 28.09
C HIS A 153 -12.76 6.07 28.32
N ALA A 154 -13.11 5.49 29.46
CA ALA A 154 -14.50 5.32 29.89
C ALA A 154 -14.57 5.60 31.39
N ARG A 155 -15.68 6.22 31.81
CA ARG A 155 -15.95 6.56 33.21
C ARG A 155 -17.36 6.14 33.57
N ALA A 156 -17.50 5.38 34.66
CA ALA A 156 -18.79 5.13 35.31
C ALA A 156 -19.03 6.12 36.47
N VAL A 157 -18.12 6.16 37.45
CA VAL A 157 -18.11 7.09 38.60
C VAL A 157 -16.68 7.60 38.79
N GLY A 158 -16.49 8.79 39.36
CA GLY A 158 -15.15 9.35 39.57
C GLY A 158 -15.18 10.66 40.36
N PRO A 159 -14.03 11.33 40.50
CA PRO A 159 -13.92 12.56 41.27
C PRO A 159 -14.68 13.73 40.62
N TYR A 160 -15.11 14.65 41.47
CA TYR A 160 -15.85 15.86 41.13
C TYR A 160 -15.07 17.10 41.57
N SER A 161 -15.27 18.19 40.84
CA SER A 161 -14.78 19.51 41.23
C SER A 161 -15.51 20.00 42.49
N LEU A 162 -14.76 20.49 43.47
CA LEU A 162 -15.33 21.02 44.72
C LEU A 162 -16.24 22.23 44.50
N VAL A 163 -15.94 23.05 43.49
CA VAL A 163 -16.65 24.30 43.22
C VAL A 163 -17.91 24.05 42.40
N THR A 164 -17.78 23.37 41.26
CA THR A 164 -18.87 23.21 40.29
C THR A 164 -19.67 21.93 40.50
N GLN A 165 -19.20 21.01 41.35
CA GLN A 165 -19.77 19.66 41.52
C GLN A 165 -19.93 18.91 40.18
N GLN A 166 -19.11 19.26 39.18
CA GLN A 166 -19.05 18.58 37.89
C GLN A 166 -17.93 17.53 37.90
N PRO A 167 -18.08 16.44 37.13
CA PRO A 167 -16.98 15.51 36.87
C PRO A 167 -15.70 16.24 36.47
N LEU A 168 -14.55 15.86 37.06
CA LEU A 168 -13.25 16.37 36.61
C LEU A 168 -13.01 16.05 35.12
N GLY A 169 -12.12 16.78 34.46
CA GLY A 169 -11.77 16.57 33.06
C GLY A 169 -10.51 15.71 32.88
N GLY A 170 -10.37 15.10 31.71
CA GLY A 170 -9.13 14.42 31.30
C GLY A 170 -8.99 12.96 31.77
N LYS A 171 -8.37 12.15 30.91
CA LYS A 171 -8.17 10.70 31.15
C LYS A 171 -7.39 10.40 32.43
N ALA A 172 -6.32 11.16 32.69
CA ALA A 172 -5.45 10.95 33.85
C ALA A 172 -6.17 11.12 35.21
N GLN A 173 -7.27 11.87 35.26
CA GLN A 173 -8.04 12.14 36.48
C GLN A 173 -9.33 11.31 36.56
N TYR A 174 -9.47 10.26 35.74
CA TYR A 174 -10.74 9.56 35.55
C TYR A 174 -11.89 10.54 35.22
N GLY A 175 -11.59 11.52 34.37
CA GLY A 175 -12.49 12.62 34.06
C GLY A 175 -13.69 12.22 33.22
N GLY A 176 -14.78 12.99 33.31
CA GLY A 176 -15.93 12.85 32.42
C GLY A 176 -15.68 13.48 31.05
N GLN A 177 -16.47 13.08 30.06
CA GLN A 177 -16.50 13.78 28.78
C GLN A 177 -17.21 15.13 28.98
N ARG A 178 -16.59 16.22 28.49
CA ARG A 178 -17.27 17.52 28.46
C ARG A 178 -18.44 17.44 27.48
N PHE A 179 -19.65 17.64 27.98
CA PHE A 179 -20.79 17.97 27.14
C PHE A 179 -20.69 19.46 26.82
N GLY A 180 -20.68 19.81 25.53
CA GLY A 180 -20.55 21.19 25.05
C GLY A 180 -21.77 22.05 25.39
N GLU A 181 -21.75 23.30 24.92
CA GLU A 181 -22.98 24.12 24.84
C GLU A 181 -23.99 23.47 23.89
#